data_AF-A0A381L782-F1
#
_entry.id   AF-A0A381L782-F1
#
_cell.length_a   1.000
_cell.length_b   1.000
_cell.length_c   1.000
_cell.angle_alpha   90.00
_cell.angle_beta   90.00
_cell.angle_gamma   90.00
#
_symmetry.space_group_name_H-M   'P 1'
#
loop_
_entity.id
_entity.type
_entity.pdbx_description
1 polymer ?
#
loop_
_entity_poly.entity_id
_entity_poly.type
_entity_poly.pdbx_seq_one_letter_code
_entity_poly.pdbx_strand_id
1 'polypeptide(L)'
;MDKRGAFDYILLETTGLADPGNLASIFWVDEGLGSSIYLDSIVTLVDAKNILQTLNDERVKHPIREQNEVQENEPVPTIAHLQISHADVIIINKADLISEDELFRVKERIRAINGLAKLHVTVKAQVPHLNGVLLDLNAYTDARTLESTPIGQSVLDP
;
A
#
# COMPACT_ATOMS: atom_id res chain seq x y z
N MET A 1 5.41 -26.09 -23.31
CA MET A 1 5.72 -24.83 -22.59
C MET A 1 6.13 -25.23 -21.20
N ASP A 2 7.42 -25.15 -20.89
CA ASP A 2 7.92 -25.45 -19.55
C ASP A 2 7.33 -24.43 -18.57
N LYS A 3 6.60 -24.92 -17.57
CA LYS A 3 6.09 -24.08 -16.48
C LYS A 3 7.31 -23.53 -15.74
N ARG A 4 7.61 -22.24 -15.90
CA ARG A 4 8.42 -21.49 -14.94
C ARG A 4 7.77 -21.69 -13.57
N GLY A 5 8.58 -22.02 -12.55
CA GLY A 5 8.13 -22.53 -11.25
C GLY A 5 7.10 -21.66 -10.53
N ALA A 6 6.55 -22.18 -9.43
CA ALA A 6 5.68 -21.42 -8.55
C ALA A 6 6.42 -20.16 -8.03
N PHE A 7 5.71 -19.03 -7.96
CA PHE A 7 6.23 -17.79 -7.41
C PHE A 7 5.63 -17.60 -6.01
N ASP A 8 6.44 -17.17 -5.05
CA ASP A 8 5.99 -16.93 -3.68
C ASP A 8 5.31 -15.55 -3.53
N TYR A 9 5.71 -14.56 -4.35
CA TYR A 9 5.16 -13.20 -4.33
C TYR A 9 4.99 -12.62 -5.73
N ILE A 10 4.01 -11.73 -5.86
CA ILE A 10 3.80 -10.89 -7.04
C ILE A 10 3.90 -9.44 -6.58
N LEU A 11 4.85 -8.69 -7.14
CA LEU A 11 4.93 -7.25 -6.92
C LEU A 11 4.27 -6.52 -8.09
N LEU A 12 3.20 -5.78 -7.79
CA LEU A 12 2.50 -4.97 -8.76
C LEU A 12 2.92 -3.50 -8.63
N GLU A 13 3.73 -3.01 -9.58
CA GLU A 13 4.01 -1.59 -9.71
C GLU A 13 2.85 -0.92 -10.46
N THR A 14 2.23 0.07 -9.82
CA THR A 14 1.14 0.83 -10.41
C THR A 14 1.69 2.12 -11.02
N THR A 15 1.05 2.62 -12.07
CA THR A 15 1.42 3.94 -12.61
C THR A 15 1.23 5.00 -11.52
N GLY A 16 2.03 6.07 -11.51
CA GLY A 16 1.95 7.12 -10.48
C GLY A 16 0.59 7.83 -10.35
N LEU A 17 -0.37 7.57 -11.24
CA LEU A 17 -1.73 8.09 -11.23
C LEU A 17 -2.79 7.07 -10.82
N ALA A 18 -2.39 5.81 -10.57
CA ALA A 18 -3.31 4.76 -10.19
C ALA A 18 -3.81 4.95 -8.75
N ASP A 19 -5.09 4.65 -8.55
CA ASP A 19 -5.72 4.55 -7.23
C ASP A 19 -5.56 3.12 -6.69
N PRO A 20 -4.82 2.92 -5.58
CA PRO A 20 -4.64 1.60 -4.98
C PRO A 20 -5.95 0.97 -4.52
N GLY A 21 -6.96 1.76 -4.12
CA GLY A 21 -8.23 1.24 -3.62
C GLY A 21 -9.00 0.44 -4.68
N ASN A 22 -9.01 0.93 -5.92
CA ASN A 22 -9.64 0.22 -7.04
C ASN A 22 -8.92 -1.09 -7.36
N LEU A 23 -7.58 -1.11 -7.31
CA LEU A 23 -6.81 -2.33 -7.54
C LEU A 23 -6.99 -3.34 -6.42
N ALA A 24 -7.00 -2.88 -5.18
CA ALA A 24 -7.29 -3.68 -4.00
C ALA A 24 -8.56 -4.51 -4.23
N SER A 25 -9.66 -3.88 -4.62
CA SER A 25 -10.97 -4.54 -4.80
C SER A 25 -10.96 -5.77 -5.71
N ILE A 26 -10.06 -5.85 -6.69
CA ILE A 26 -9.92 -7.00 -7.60
C ILE A 26 -9.45 -8.25 -6.83
N PHE A 27 -8.67 -8.07 -5.78
CA PHE A 27 -8.15 -9.15 -4.94
C PHE A 27 -9.08 -9.52 -3.78
N TRP A 28 -10.16 -8.75 -3.54
CA TRP A 28 -11.22 -9.09 -2.57
C TRP A 28 -12.27 -10.07 -3.13
N VAL A 29 -12.01 -10.66 -4.29
CA VAL A 29 -12.94 -11.56 -4.97
C VAL A 29 -12.95 -12.93 -4.28
N ASP A 30 -14.00 -13.11 -3.47
CA ASP A 30 -14.62 -14.31 -2.90
C ASP A 30 -13.80 -15.63 -2.93
N GLU A 31 -13.60 -16.21 -1.74
CA GLU A 31 -13.00 -17.54 -1.52
C GLU A 31 -13.64 -18.65 -2.39
N GLY A 32 -14.87 -18.43 -2.87
CA GLY A 32 -15.56 -19.32 -3.81
C GLY A 32 -14.91 -19.51 -5.19
N LEU A 33 -13.92 -18.70 -5.57
CA LEU A 33 -13.29 -18.74 -6.91
C LEU A 33 -11.91 -19.42 -6.97
N GLY A 34 -11.37 -19.90 -5.84
CA GLY A 34 -10.19 -20.79 -5.84
C GLY A 34 -8.88 -20.15 -6.33
N SER A 35 -8.76 -18.82 -6.27
CA SER A 35 -7.50 -18.13 -6.57
C SER A 35 -6.52 -18.32 -5.41
N SER A 36 -5.29 -18.76 -5.71
CA SER A 36 -4.17 -18.84 -4.76
C SER A 36 -3.46 -17.49 -4.57
N ILE A 37 -3.96 -16.42 -5.19
CA ILE A 37 -3.38 -15.08 -5.14
C ILE A 37 -4.27 -14.20 -4.27
N TYR A 38 -3.68 -13.61 -3.23
CA TYR A 38 -4.32 -12.66 -2.32
C TYR A 38 -3.44 -11.40 -2.17
N LEU A 39 -4.04 -10.30 -1.70
CA LEU A 39 -3.32 -9.06 -1.42
C LEU A 39 -2.64 -9.17 -0.06
N ASP A 40 -1.31 -9.07 -0.03
CA ASP A 40 -0.54 -9.01 1.23
C ASP A 40 -0.60 -7.62 1.87
N SER A 41 -0.28 -6.60 1.08
CA SER A 41 -0.19 -5.21 1.55
C SER A 41 -0.11 -4.20 0.40
N ILE A 42 -0.37 -2.93 0.71
CA ILE A 42 -0.14 -1.76 -0.15
C ILE A 42 1.05 -0.96 0.40
N VAL A 43 2.10 -0.82 -0.42
CA VAL A 43 3.32 -0.08 -0.06
C VAL A 43 3.45 1.17 -0.92
N THR A 44 3.54 2.34 -0.28
CA THR A 44 3.65 3.64 -0.97
C THR A 44 5.02 4.25 -0.75
N LEU A 45 5.75 4.50 -1.84
CA LEU A 45 7.03 5.20 -1.84
C LEU A 45 6.80 6.71 -2.04
N VAL A 46 7.25 7.50 -1.07
CA VAL A 46 7.06 8.96 -1.04
C VAL A 46 8.39 9.67 -1.22
N ASP A 47 8.44 10.67 -2.10
CA ASP A 47 9.57 11.61 -2.20
C ASP A 47 9.46 12.70 -1.13
N ALA A 48 10.31 12.63 -0.10
CA ALA A 48 10.28 13.54 1.04
C ALA A 48 10.46 15.02 0.64
N LYS A 49 11.22 15.30 -0.42
CA LYS A 49 11.48 16.67 -0.88
C LYS A 49 10.26 17.31 -1.52
N ASN A 50 9.47 16.52 -2.25
CA ASN A 50 8.41 17.04 -3.11
C ASN A 50 7.00 16.79 -2.57
N ILE A 51 6.81 15.87 -1.62
CA ILE A 51 5.48 15.39 -1.22
C ILE A 51 4.55 16.48 -0.71
N LEU A 52 5.04 17.45 0.07
CA LEU A 52 4.20 18.53 0.59
C LEU A 52 3.65 19.40 -0.55
N GLN A 53 4.45 19.62 -1.60
CA GLN A 53 3.98 20.32 -2.79
C GLN A 53 2.99 19.45 -3.57
N THR A 54 3.28 18.18 -3.79
CA THR A 54 2.41 17.25 -4.52
C THR A 54 1.04 17.10 -3.86
N LEU A 55 0.98 17.05 -2.52
CA LEU A 55 -0.28 16.97 -1.77
C LEU A 55 -1.15 18.22 -1.89
N ASN A 56 -0.55 19.38 -2.18
CA ASN A 56 -1.24 20.66 -2.35
C ASN A 56 -1.47 21.02 -3.82
N ASP A 57 -1.02 20.18 -4.77
CA ASP A 57 -1.15 20.47 -6.20
C ASP A 57 -2.58 20.15 -6.68
N GLU A 58 -3.40 21.19 -6.77
CA GLU A 58 -4.78 21.11 -7.22
C GLU A 58 -4.95 20.66 -8.69
N ARG A 59 -3.86 20.61 -9.47
CA ARG A 59 -3.88 20.14 -10.87
C ARG A 59 -3.88 18.62 -10.99
N VAL A 60 -3.55 17.90 -9.90
CA VAL A 60 -3.46 16.43 -9.83
C VAL A 60 -4.61 15.88 -8.97
N LYS A 61 -5.83 16.36 -9.23
CA LYS A 61 -7.06 15.84 -8.62
C LYS A 61 -7.45 14.52 -9.30
N HIS A 62 -8.00 13.59 -8.54
CA HIS A 62 -8.40 12.27 -9.06
C HIS A 62 -9.41 12.42 -10.21
N PRO A 63 -9.15 11.86 -11.40
CA PRO A 63 -9.99 12.10 -12.59
C PRO A 63 -11.36 11.38 -12.55
N ILE A 64 -11.61 10.52 -11.55
CA ILE A 64 -12.77 9.60 -11.52
C ILE A 64 -13.77 9.90 -10.40
N ARG A 65 -14.06 11.17 -10.11
CA ARG A 65 -15.38 11.50 -9.52
C ARG A 65 -16.23 12.14 -10.58
N GLU A 66 -17.05 11.32 -11.24
CA GLU A 66 -18.14 11.80 -12.09
C GLU A 66 -19.07 12.71 -11.28
N GLN A 67 -19.60 13.70 -11.98
CA GLN A 67 -20.15 14.98 -11.52
C GLN A 67 -21.43 14.93 -10.66
N ASN A 68 -21.78 13.82 -9.99
CA ASN A 68 -23.15 13.65 -9.49
C ASN A 68 -23.37 13.65 -7.96
N GLU A 69 -22.32 13.64 -7.10
CA GLU A 69 -22.52 13.56 -5.64
C GLU A 69 -21.52 14.35 -4.79
N VAL A 70 -20.97 15.46 -5.31
CA VAL A 70 -20.13 16.34 -4.48
C VAL A 70 -20.90 17.62 -4.18
N GLN A 71 -21.17 17.84 -2.89
CA GLN A 71 -21.58 19.12 -2.38
C GLN A 71 -20.50 20.14 -2.80
N GLU A 72 -20.88 21.22 -3.50
CA GLU A 72 -19.99 22.12 -4.28
C GLU A 72 -18.74 22.69 -3.55
N ASN A 73 -18.58 22.42 -2.26
CA ASN A 73 -17.53 22.96 -1.39
C ASN A 73 -16.59 21.92 -0.75
N GLU A 74 -16.67 20.62 -1.06
CA GLU A 74 -15.70 19.66 -0.53
C GLU A 74 -14.40 19.58 -1.37
N PRO A 75 -13.22 19.72 -0.75
CA PRO A 75 -11.95 19.60 -1.47
C PRO A 75 -11.76 18.17 -2.00
N VAL A 76 -11.55 18.03 -3.30
CA VAL A 76 -11.23 16.74 -3.93
C VAL A 76 -9.79 16.35 -3.54
N PRO A 77 -9.57 15.17 -2.94
CA PRO A 77 -8.22 14.70 -2.60
C PRO A 77 -7.39 14.44 -3.86
N THR A 78 -6.07 14.67 -3.76
CA THR A 78 -5.12 14.37 -4.83
C THR A 78 -4.85 12.86 -4.93
N ILE A 79 -4.29 12.40 -6.06
CA ILE A 79 -3.85 10.99 -6.17
C ILE A 79 -2.84 10.62 -5.06
N ALA A 80 -1.88 11.51 -4.78
CA ALA A 80 -0.90 11.29 -3.72
C ALA A 80 -1.56 11.13 -2.34
N HIS A 81 -2.63 11.89 -2.08
CA HIS A 81 -3.42 11.73 -0.86
C HIS A 81 -4.05 10.35 -0.78
N LEU A 82 -4.67 9.87 -1.87
CA LEU A 82 -5.27 8.54 -1.93
C LEU A 82 -4.22 7.41 -1.79
N GLN A 83 -3.05 7.57 -2.41
CA GLN A 83 -1.96 6.59 -2.28
C GLN A 83 -1.41 6.51 -0.85
N ILE A 84 -1.34 7.64 -0.15
CA ILE A 84 -0.96 7.66 1.27
C ILE A 84 -2.08 7.08 2.14
N SER A 85 -3.34 7.40 1.87
CA SER A 85 -4.47 6.94 2.69
C SER A 85 -4.67 5.43 2.66
N HIS A 86 -4.37 4.77 1.55
CA HIS A 86 -4.53 3.32 1.39
C HIS A 86 -3.28 2.50 1.74
N ALA A 87 -2.15 3.15 2.06
CA ALA A 87 -0.91 2.44 2.34
C ALA A 87 -0.92 1.74 3.71
N ASP A 88 -0.45 0.50 3.76
CA ASP A 88 -0.10 -0.18 5.01
C ASP A 88 1.32 0.20 5.46
N VAL A 89 2.20 0.44 4.49
CA VAL A 89 3.58 0.89 4.70
C VAL A 89 3.89 2.07 3.80
N ILE A 90 4.49 3.11 4.39
CA ILE A 90 4.96 4.28 3.66
C ILE A 90 6.46 4.40 3.81
N ILE A 91 7.16 4.37 2.68
CA ILE A 91 8.60 4.57 2.60
C ILE A 91 8.85 6.03 2.23
N ILE A 92 9.31 6.84 3.17
CA ILE A 92 9.70 8.23 2.98
C ILE A 92 11.15 8.27 2.49
N ASN A 93 11.34 8.41 1.18
CA ASN A 93 12.64 8.37 0.52
C ASN A 93 13.21 9.77 0.24
N LYS A 94 14.51 9.84 -0.04
CA LYS A 94 15.28 11.06 -0.28
C LYS A 94 15.38 11.96 0.96
N ALA A 95 15.41 11.34 2.14
CA ALA A 95 15.52 12.05 3.40
C ALA A 95 16.81 12.87 3.51
N ASP A 96 17.84 12.52 2.75
CA ASP A 96 19.10 13.25 2.63
C ASP A 96 18.98 14.62 1.93
N LEU A 97 17.85 14.88 1.25
CA LEU A 97 17.63 16.12 0.50
C LEU A 97 16.85 17.19 1.29
N ILE A 98 16.46 16.91 2.54
CA ILE A 98 15.69 17.82 3.39
C ILE A 98 16.26 17.90 4.80
N SER A 99 15.98 18.99 5.50
CA SER A 99 16.34 19.16 6.91
C SER A 99 15.50 18.29 7.85
N GLU A 100 15.95 18.14 9.09
CA GLU A 100 15.19 17.43 10.13
C GLU A 100 13.82 18.06 10.41
N ASP A 101 13.73 19.39 10.39
CA ASP A 101 12.48 20.13 10.57
C ASP A 101 11.51 19.89 9.41
N GLU A 102 12.00 19.84 8.17
CA GLU A 102 11.19 19.50 7.00
C GLU A 102 10.71 18.05 7.07
N LEU A 103 11.60 17.11 7.44
CA LEU A 103 11.25 15.70 7.59
C LEU A 103 10.19 15.51 8.68
N PHE A 104 10.28 16.26 9.78
CA PHE A 104 9.26 16.27 10.83
C PHE A 104 7.90 16.70 10.25
N ARG A 105 7.85 17.81 9.50
CA ARG A 105 6.62 18.30 8.85
C ARG A 105 6.05 17.28 7.85
N VAL A 106 6.91 16.62 7.08
CA VAL A 106 6.49 15.54 6.15
C VAL A 106 5.84 14.40 6.91
N LYS A 107 6.46 13.91 7.99
CA LYS A 107 5.91 12.83 8.81
C LYS A 107 4.58 13.20 9.44
N GLU A 108 4.47 14.41 9.99
CA GLU A 108 3.21 14.89 10.58
C GLU A 108 2.11 14.99 9.52
N ARG A 109 2.43 15.51 8.33
CA ARG A 109 1.46 15.58 7.24
C ARG A 109 1.01 14.20 6.78
N ILE A 110 1.92 13.24 6.65
CA ILE A 110 1.60 11.86 6.27
C ILE A 110 0.73 11.20 7.33
N ARG A 111 1.07 11.33 8.62
CA ARG A 111 0.28 10.77 9.74
C ARG A 111 -1.11 11.36 9.83
N ALA A 112 -1.27 12.65 9.53
CA ALA A 112 -2.57 13.30 9.48
C ALA A 112 -3.47 12.73 8.37
N ILE A 113 -2.90 12.14 7.31
CA ILE A 113 -3.63 11.45 6.25
C ILE A 113 -3.86 9.99 6.62
N ASN A 114 -2.81 9.31 7.09
CA ASN A 114 -2.85 7.91 7.47
C ASN A 114 -2.01 7.66 8.73
N GLY A 115 -2.69 7.57 9.87
CA GLY A 115 -2.07 7.32 11.16
C GLY A 115 -1.75 5.85 11.44
N LEU A 116 -2.24 4.92 10.62
CA LEU A 116 -2.08 3.48 10.82
C LEU A 116 -0.87 2.92 10.06
N ALA A 117 -0.44 3.58 8.98
CA ALA A 117 0.69 3.13 8.17
C ALA A 117 2.01 3.11 8.95
N LYS A 118 2.80 2.05 8.75
CA LYS A 118 4.19 2.00 9.22
C LYS A 118 5.06 2.93 8.37
N LEU A 119 5.87 3.77 9.01
CA LEU A 119 6.73 4.73 8.32
C LEU A 119 8.19 4.29 8.33
N HIS A 120 8.81 4.19 7.15
CA HIS A 120 10.24 3.94 6.99
C HIS A 120 10.92 5.12 6.30
N VAL A 121 11.85 5.78 6.99
CA VAL A 121 12.66 6.84 6.39
C VAL A 121 13.88 6.22 5.71
N THR A 122 14.12 6.57 4.46
CA THR A 122 15.18 5.98 3.64
C THR A 122 15.92 7.01 2.80
N VAL A 123 17.11 6.61 2.37
CA VAL A 123 17.93 7.29 1.37
C VAL A 123 18.13 6.31 0.21
N LYS A 124 17.89 6.77 -1.02
CA LYS A 124 17.98 5.94 -2.24
C LYS A 124 17.13 4.65 -2.16
N ALA A 125 15.98 4.73 -1.49
CA ALA A 125 15.04 3.63 -1.25
C ALA A 125 15.65 2.39 -0.56
N GLN A 126 16.77 2.56 0.15
CA GLN A 126 17.40 1.45 0.86
C GLN A 126 16.66 1.16 2.16
N VAL A 127 16.12 -0.07 2.25
CA VAL A 127 15.48 -0.62 3.44
C VAL A 127 16.38 -1.71 4.03
N PRO A 128 16.43 -1.87 5.37
CA PRO A 128 17.35 -2.82 5.99
C PRO A 128 17.01 -4.27 5.65
N HIS A 129 15.71 -4.60 5.55
CA HIS A 129 15.19 -5.92 5.20
C HIS A 129 13.93 -5.74 4.34
N LEU A 130 13.60 -6.75 3.52
CA LEU A 130 12.38 -6.76 2.71
C LEU A 130 11.16 -7.22 3.52
N ASN A 131 11.33 -8.25 4.35
CA ASN A 131 10.24 -8.78 5.17
C ASN A 131 9.86 -7.76 6.25
N GLY A 132 8.56 -7.54 6.42
CA GLY A 132 8.02 -6.51 7.31
C GLY A 132 8.10 -5.08 6.77
N VAL A 133 8.60 -4.87 5.53
CA VAL A 133 8.63 -3.56 4.85
C VAL A 133 7.96 -3.62 3.48
N LEU A 134 8.31 -4.62 2.65
CA LEU A 134 7.71 -4.87 1.34
C LEU A 134 6.97 -6.22 1.25
N LEU A 135 7.46 -7.22 1.98
CA LEU A 135 6.94 -8.59 1.94
C LEU A 135 6.50 -9.02 3.35
N ASP A 136 5.66 -10.05 3.47
CA ASP A 136 5.21 -10.64 4.73
C ASP A 136 4.54 -9.64 5.69
N LEU A 137 3.77 -8.69 5.16
CA LEU A 137 3.09 -7.71 5.99
C LEU A 137 1.76 -8.24 6.54
N ASN A 138 1.13 -9.17 5.83
CA ASN A 138 -0.12 -9.83 6.17
C ASN A 138 -1.21 -8.82 6.60
N ALA A 139 -1.27 -7.67 5.91
CA ALA A 139 -2.13 -6.55 6.30
C ALA A 139 -3.62 -6.84 6.09
N TYR A 140 -3.93 -7.75 5.17
CA TYR A 140 -5.30 -8.15 4.81
C TYR A 140 -5.64 -9.60 5.17
N THR A 141 -4.78 -10.29 5.91
CA THR A 141 -5.10 -11.61 6.44
C THR A 141 -6.08 -11.45 7.60
N ASP A 142 -7.26 -12.04 7.45
CA ASP A 142 -8.31 -11.96 8.46
C ASP A 142 -7.86 -12.68 9.75
N ALA A 143 -8.21 -12.14 10.92
CA ALA A 143 -7.85 -12.75 12.21
C ALA A 143 -8.44 -14.16 12.39
N ARG A 144 -9.47 -14.50 11.59
CA ARG A 144 -10.14 -15.80 11.55
C ARG A 144 -9.32 -16.88 10.83
N THR A 145 -8.43 -16.51 9.91
CA THR A 145 -7.61 -17.45 9.14
C THR A 145 -6.42 -17.97 9.95
N LEU A 146 -6.07 -17.31 11.06
CA LEU A 146 -5.01 -17.74 11.99
C LEU A 146 -5.46 -18.87 12.93
N GLU A 147 -6.77 -19.13 13.05
CA GLU A 147 -7.30 -20.18 13.95
C GLU A 147 -7.53 -21.54 13.25
N SER A 148 -7.36 -21.64 11.93
CA SER A 148 -7.51 -22.90 11.18
C SER A 148 -6.18 -23.63 10.96
N THR A 149 -5.45 -23.91 12.03
CA THR A 149 -4.51 -25.05 12.03
C THR A 149 -4.78 -25.99 13.20
N PRO A 150 -5.57 -27.06 12.98
CA PRO A 150 -5.44 -28.26 13.76
C PRO A 150 -4.41 -29.19 13.09
N ILE A 151 -3.37 -29.48 13.85
CA ILE A 151 -2.42 -30.59 13.71
C ILE A 151 -3.19 -31.90 13.43
N GLY A 152 -2.75 -32.72 12.48
CA GLY A 152 -3.39 -34.02 12.26
C GLY A 152 -2.81 -34.90 11.16
N GLN A 153 -1.62 -35.45 11.43
CA GLN A 153 -1.02 -36.67 10.89
C GLN A 153 -1.65 -37.36 9.67
N SER A 154 -0.84 -37.43 8.60
CA SER A 154 -0.84 -38.55 7.66
C SER A 154 -0.62 -39.87 8.40
N VAL A 155 -1.63 -40.73 8.44
CA VAL A 155 -1.47 -42.19 8.49
C VAL A 155 -2.45 -42.76 7.48
N LEU A 156 -1.93 -43.14 6.31
CA LEU A 156 -2.57 -44.12 5.45
C LEU A 156 -2.12 -45.48 6.00
N ASP A 157 -3.06 -46.24 6.54
CA ASP A 157 -2.87 -47.67 6.78
C ASP A 157 -3.53 -48.48 5.64
N PRO A 158 -3.00 -49.69 5.35
CA PRO A 158 -3.09 -50.39 4.07
C PRO A 158 -4.43 -51.09 3.76
#